data_AF-A0A9D3AJW0-F1
#
_entry.id   AF-A0A9D3AJW0-F1
#
_cell.length_a   1.000
_cell.length_b   1.000
_cell.length_c   1.000
_cell.angle_alpha   90.00
_cell.angle_beta   90.00
_cell.angle_gamma   90.00
#
_symmetry.space_group_name_H-M   'P 1'
#
loop_
_entity.id
_entity.type
_entity.pdbx_description
1 polymer ?
#
loop_
_entity_poly.entity_id
_entity_poly.type
_entity_poly.pdbx_seq_one_letter_code
_entity_poly.pdbx_strand_id
1 'polypeptide(L)'
;MAVKEGYDVLRLIEHGQTCYISSEYVRGRPLAWYIKEHPRIPKKLLLEWILHLERQLEMLHKCRNHPCYQYVNPYSIIVSEEGGLYFSDMEAGSNEEMLRLMRKKNIREHFLPPGMPYYRKASVSLDAYGLGKTVQYLLAMTEADPKLNWKETGRLRKMTSHCLNQFSKKQIQNISEIRKYIPIYQEKQPNIAGKSRAILAVAALLCVLAAACRVGITASRTQDAAMKSEERGNGKISADNEKETDAEHLDERMELAFAYFLELEDYQKVLDTLKPIQDSSAEAEALAAVAAAFTDPEHFGEKETLQMQLEKLEREADRAEKDGKSKEALQFRRCTFQGYLLLDTRDGAKEAIRLGEKCLENEKLEEQEIKRIRAGMAASREKLEEYEAAADMYAQLLETAGEDEERLEYFGKAAALYEECGRGDMALEICIRAVEEFPQERILKLLHIRLLCQDTSIDRTVCAQTIREYLGQDPALKDSEEFQKLQKEYGIRVEGGEVWVGE
;
A
#
# COMPACT_ATOMS: atom_id res chain seq x y z
N MET A 1 -2.90 -9.10 27.00
CA MET A 1 -2.06 -8.72 28.16
C MET A 1 -2.93 -7.91 29.08
N ALA A 2 -2.81 -8.09 30.40
CA ALA A 2 -3.56 -7.26 31.35
C ALA A 2 -3.19 -5.78 31.14
N VAL A 3 -4.16 -4.88 31.28
CA VAL A 3 -3.93 -3.44 31.15
C VAL A 3 -3.03 -3.01 32.30
N LYS A 4 -1.76 -2.75 32.01
CA LYS A 4 -0.80 -2.24 32.97
C LYS A 4 -0.94 -0.72 33.01
N GLU A 5 -1.06 -0.13 34.19
CA GLU A 5 -1.25 1.32 34.35
C GLU A 5 -0.01 2.15 33.93
N GLY A 6 1.16 1.53 33.83
CA GLY A 6 2.41 2.19 33.45
C GLY A 6 3.60 1.24 33.39
N TYR A 7 4.73 1.77 32.95
CA TYR A 7 5.94 1.03 32.59
C TYR A 7 7.18 1.71 33.14
N ASP A 8 8.19 0.92 33.52
CA ASP A 8 9.53 1.46 33.76
C ASP A 8 10.16 1.78 32.40
N VAL A 9 10.62 3.00 32.20
CA VAL A 9 11.18 3.51 30.95
C VAL A 9 12.57 4.11 31.18
N LEU A 10 13.36 4.16 30.12
CA LEU A 10 14.67 4.78 30.11
C LEU A 10 14.52 6.31 30.10
N ARG A 11 15.05 6.94 31.14
CA ARG A 11 15.25 8.38 31.22
C ARG A 11 16.69 8.71 30.90
N LEU A 12 16.89 9.39 29.77
CA LEU A 12 18.20 9.80 29.27
C LEU A 12 18.50 11.24 29.69
N ILE A 13 19.65 11.44 30.31
CA ILE A 13 20.07 12.74 30.84
C ILE A 13 21.39 13.13 30.16
N GLU A 14 21.40 14.24 29.42
CA GLU A 14 22.60 14.81 28.80
C GLU A 14 23.26 15.81 29.75
N HIS A 15 24.56 15.63 30.00
CA HIS A 15 25.37 16.57 30.76
C HIS A 15 26.70 16.81 30.03
N GLY A 16 26.75 17.89 29.24
CA GLY A 16 27.88 18.18 28.37
C GLY A 16 27.97 17.19 27.22
N GLN A 17 29.10 16.48 27.10
CA GLN A 17 29.30 15.44 26.06
C GLN A 17 28.94 14.03 26.53
N THR A 18 28.48 13.86 27.77
CA THR A 18 28.19 12.56 28.37
C THR A 18 26.70 12.40 28.60
N CYS A 19 26.17 11.21 28.27
CA CYS A 19 24.80 10.83 28.55
C CYS A 19 24.75 9.78 29.68
N TYR A 20 23.71 9.87 30.51
CA TYR A 20 23.43 8.94 31.60
C TYR A 20 22.04 8.33 31.41
N ILE A 21 21.90 7.07 31.83
CA ILE A 21 20.64 6.34 31.83
C ILE A 21 20.18 6.22 33.28
N SER A 22 18.91 6.52 33.51
CA SER A 22 18.19 6.16 34.73
C SER A 22 16.85 5.55 34.34
N SER A 23 16.22 4.83 35.25
CA SER A 23 14.87 4.28 35.02
C SER A 23 13.85 5.17 35.73
N GLU A 24 12.73 5.45 35.06
CA GLU A 24 11.59 6.17 35.66
C GLU A 24 10.29 5.44 35.33
N TYR A 25 9.27 5.62 36.18
CA TYR A 25 7.96 5.03 35.95
C TYR A 25 7.06 6.03 35.21
N VAL A 26 6.53 5.61 34.06
CA VAL A 26 5.64 6.43 33.23
C VAL A 26 4.30 5.71 33.03
N ARG A 27 3.21 6.42 33.32
CA ARG A 27 1.86 5.98 32.93
C ARG A 27 1.65 6.14 31.44
N GLY A 28 1.10 5.12 30.82
CA GLY A 28 0.98 5.08 29.37
C GLY A 28 0.76 3.68 28.84
N ARG A 29 0.96 3.52 27.54
CA ARG A 29 0.77 2.24 26.84
C ARG A 29 1.77 2.09 25.69
N PRO A 30 2.13 0.85 25.32
CA PRO A 30 2.93 0.61 24.13
C PRO A 30 2.38 1.24 22.85
N LEU A 31 3.29 1.77 22.04
CA LEU A 31 3.01 2.46 20.78
C LEU A 31 2.15 1.63 19.83
N ALA A 32 2.40 0.32 19.77
CA ALA A 32 1.59 -0.62 18.98
C ALA A 32 0.10 -0.61 19.35
N TRP A 33 -0.22 -0.52 20.65
CA TRP A 33 -1.60 -0.48 21.13
C TRP A 33 -2.18 0.92 21.07
N TYR A 34 -1.38 1.95 21.34
CA TYR A 34 -1.81 3.34 21.20
C TYR A 34 -2.31 3.63 19.78
N ILE A 35 -1.54 3.23 18.76
CA ILE A 35 -1.88 3.50 17.35
C ILE A 35 -3.10 2.70 16.91
N LYS A 36 -3.27 1.48 17.41
CA LYS A 36 -4.46 0.68 17.12
C LYS A 36 -5.75 1.37 17.58
N GLU A 37 -5.70 2.08 18.69
CA GLU A 37 -6.85 2.84 19.23
C GLU A 37 -6.94 4.27 18.66
N HIS A 38 -5.81 4.84 18.23
CA HIS A 38 -5.69 6.20 17.73
C HIS A 38 -4.94 6.25 16.38
N PRO A 39 -5.54 5.72 15.30
CA PRO A 39 -4.87 5.66 14.00
C PRO A 39 -4.66 7.05 13.39
N ARG A 40 -5.52 8.03 13.71
CA ARG A 40 -5.40 9.40 13.21
C ARG A 40 -4.51 10.23 14.13
N ILE A 41 -3.34 10.64 13.65
CA ILE A 41 -2.33 11.33 14.46
C ILE A 41 -1.98 12.69 13.84
N PRO A 42 -1.88 13.78 14.63
CA PRO A 42 -1.41 15.05 14.10
C PRO A 42 -0.04 14.89 13.42
N LYS A 43 0.11 15.33 12.17
CA LYS A 43 1.35 15.15 11.41
C LYS A 43 2.57 15.69 12.15
N LYS A 44 2.42 16.83 12.82
CA LYS A 44 3.46 17.42 13.67
C LYS A 44 3.94 16.42 14.71
N LEU A 45 3.01 15.81 15.44
CA LEU A 45 3.28 14.83 16.48
C LEU A 45 3.96 13.58 15.90
N LEU A 46 3.50 13.07 14.75
CA LEU A 46 4.14 11.94 14.08
C LEU A 46 5.61 12.21 13.72
N LEU A 47 5.91 13.39 13.16
CA LEU A 47 7.27 13.79 12.80
C LEU A 47 8.13 14.03 14.05
N GLU A 48 7.57 14.63 15.09
CA GLU A 48 8.22 14.82 16.38
C GLU A 48 8.54 13.49 17.06
N TRP A 49 7.64 12.51 17.00
CA TRP A 49 7.87 11.15 17.50
C TRP A 49 9.06 10.48 16.81
N ILE A 50 9.12 10.51 15.47
CA ILE A 50 10.22 9.93 14.71
C ILE A 50 11.56 10.60 15.08
N LEU A 51 11.57 11.94 15.17
CA LEU A 51 12.74 12.71 15.60
C LEU A 51 13.15 12.39 17.04
N HIS A 52 12.18 12.21 17.93
CA HIS A 52 12.43 11.95 19.34
C HIS A 52 13.03 10.56 19.57
N LEU A 53 12.54 9.54 18.84
CA LEU A 53 13.10 8.18 18.88
C LEU A 53 14.55 8.16 18.39
N GLU A 54 14.86 8.86 17.30
CA GLU A 54 16.24 8.99 16.81
C GLU A 54 17.15 9.66 17.84
N ARG A 55 16.70 10.76 18.45
CA ARG A 55 17.46 11.47 19.50
C ARG A 55 17.71 10.62 20.74
N GLN A 56 16.71 9.87 21.20
CA GLN A 56 16.90 8.96 22.33
C GLN A 56 17.94 7.88 22.02
N LEU A 57 17.91 7.29 20.81
CA LEU A 57 18.96 6.36 20.40
C LEU A 57 20.34 7.02 20.33
N GLU A 58 20.43 8.25 19.83
CA GLU A 58 21.70 8.98 19.79
C GLU A 58 22.27 9.20 21.21
N MET A 59 21.43 9.60 22.16
CA MET A 59 21.82 9.77 23.56
C MET A 59 22.22 8.44 24.20
N LEU A 60 21.48 7.36 23.92
CA LEU A 60 21.79 6.02 24.42
C LEU A 60 23.16 5.55 23.91
N HIS A 61 23.44 5.73 22.61
CA HIS A 61 24.72 5.38 22.00
C HIS A 61 25.90 6.22 22.53
N LYS A 62 25.65 7.40 23.12
CA LYS A 62 26.65 8.24 23.81
C LYS A 62 26.86 7.87 25.28
N CYS A 63 26.03 7.01 25.86
CA CYS A 63 26.18 6.58 27.24
C CYS A 63 27.46 5.76 27.44
N ARG A 64 28.00 5.78 28.65
CA ARG A 64 29.22 5.02 29.00
C ARG A 64 28.99 3.53 28.71
N ASN A 65 29.96 2.87 28.07
CA ASN A 65 29.89 1.50 27.53
C ASN A 65 29.04 1.31 26.26
N HIS A 66 28.59 2.40 25.62
CA HIS A 66 27.85 2.41 24.34
C HIS A 66 26.70 1.38 24.28
N PRO A 67 25.75 1.39 25.24
CA PRO A 67 24.62 0.48 25.18
C PRO A 67 23.81 0.76 23.91
N CYS A 68 23.57 -0.28 23.13
CA CYS A 68 22.58 -0.26 22.06
C CYS A 68 21.29 -0.85 22.63
N TYR A 69 20.14 -0.29 22.25
CA TYR A 69 18.85 -0.65 22.83
C TYR A 69 18.42 -2.07 22.49
N GLN A 70 18.81 -2.57 21.31
CA GLN A 70 18.58 -3.93 20.80
C GLN A 70 17.12 -4.27 20.45
N TYR A 71 16.15 -3.67 21.12
CA TYR A 71 14.72 -4.00 21.01
C TYR A 71 13.89 -2.88 20.38
N VAL A 72 14.44 -2.08 19.46
CA VAL A 72 13.71 -0.96 18.84
C VAL A 72 12.52 -1.48 18.01
N ASN A 73 11.32 -1.40 18.56
CA ASN A 73 10.06 -1.78 17.90
C ASN A 73 8.85 -1.13 18.61
N PRO A 74 7.66 -1.11 17.99
CA PRO A 74 6.46 -0.48 18.56
C PRO A 74 5.95 -1.06 19.88
N TYR A 75 6.37 -2.27 20.29
CA TYR A 75 5.98 -2.86 21.56
C TYR A 75 6.88 -2.44 22.73
N SER A 76 8.10 -1.97 22.44
CA SER A 76 9.08 -1.52 23.44
C SER A 76 9.12 0.00 23.63
N ILE A 77 8.25 0.72 22.93
CA ILE A 77 8.12 2.17 23.01
C ILE A 77 6.81 2.49 23.71
N ILE A 78 6.87 3.30 24.76
CA ILE A 78 5.70 3.70 25.55
C ILE A 78 5.27 5.10 25.14
N VAL A 79 3.98 5.25 24.83
CA VAL A 79 3.31 6.54 24.71
C VAL A 79 2.79 6.92 26.08
N SER A 80 3.30 8.01 26.66
CA SER A 80 2.81 8.52 27.94
C SER A 80 1.42 9.15 27.79
N GLU A 81 0.72 9.36 28.90
CA GLU A 81 -0.54 10.10 28.92
C GLU A 81 -0.40 11.55 28.38
N GLU A 82 0.80 12.13 28.49
CA GLU A 82 1.14 13.46 27.96
C GLU A 82 1.51 13.44 26.46
N GLY A 83 1.52 12.26 25.82
CA GLY A 83 1.83 12.10 24.39
C GLY A 83 3.31 12.01 24.05
N GLY A 84 4.19 11.88 25.05
CA GLY A 84 5.62 11.65 24.88
C GLY A 84 5.95 10.19 24.56
N LEU A 85 7.06 9.94 23.85
CA LEU A 85 7.55 8.58 23.60
C LEU A 85 8.75 8.27 24.48
N TYR A 86 8.82 7.05 25.02
CA TYR A 86 9.93 6.58 25.82
C TYR A 86 10.30 5.15 25.46
N PHE A 87 11.59 4.85 25.36
CA PHE A 87 12.04 3.46 25.32
C PHE A 87 11.83 2.80 26.69
N SER A 88 11.19 1.64 26.70
CA SER A 88 10.97 0.87 27.91
C SER A 88 12.28 0.29 28.47
N ASP A 89 12.42 0.24 29.79
CA ASP A 89 13.59 -0.36 30.42
C ASP A 89 13.48 -1.89 30.38
N MET A 90 14.26 -2.53 29.50
CA MET A 90 14.23 -3.98 29.31
C MET A 90 14.90 -4.76 30.44
N GLU A 91 15.67 -4.11 31.29
CA GLU A 91 16.32 -4.73 32.45
C GLU A 91 15.39 -4.70 33.67
N ALA A 92 14.41 -3.79 33.69
CA ALA A 92 13.39 -3.75 34.73
C ALA A 92 12.52 -5.01 34.71
N GLY A 93 12.53 -5.75 35.81
CA GLY A 93 11.72 -6.97 35.96
C GLY A 93 10.22 -6.73 35.75
N SER A 94 9.73 -5.50 35.97
CA SER A 94 8.33 -5.16 35.72
C SER A 94 7.95 -5.28 34.23
N ASN A 95 8.90 -5.22 33.30
CA ASN A 95 8.68 -5.28 31.86
C ASN A 95 8.90 -6.68 31.25
N GLU A 96 9.04 -7.72 32.08
CA GLU A 96 9.33 -9.08 31.62
C GLU A 96 8.31 -9.62 30.59
N GLU A 97 7.02 -9.34 30.78
CA GLU A 97 5.98 -9.77 29.84
C GLU A 97 6.15 -9.15 28.44
N MET A 98 6.54 -7.88 28.38
CA MET A 98 6.84 -7.18 27.13
C MET A 98 8.07 -7.79 26.46
N LEU A 99 9.12 -8.09 27.22
CA LEU A 99 10.31 -8.76 26.71
C LEU A 99 9.97 -10.16 26.15
N ARG A 100 9.12 -10.93 26.83
CA ARG A 100 8.61 -12.23 26.34
C ARG A 100 7.82 -12.07 25.05
N LEU A 101 6.96 -11.05 24.94
CA LEU A 101 6.20 -10.75 23.72
C LEU A 101 7.14 -10.50 22.54
N MET A 102 8.12 -9.62 22.70
CA MET A 102 9.06 -9.28 21.63
C MET A 102 9.98 -10.42 21.23
N ARG A 103 10.21 -11.39 22.13
CA ARG A 103 10.96 -12.61 21.82
C ARG A 103 10.14 -13.63 21.05
N LYS A 104 8.82 -13.48 20.86
CA LYS A 104 8.04 -14.38 20.00
C LYS A 104 8.53 -14.29 18.57
N LYS A 105 8.69 -15.44 17.91
CA LYS A 105 9.29 -15.57 16.57
C LYS A 105 8.64 -14.61 15.55
N ASN A 106 7.32 -14.63 15.46
CA ASN A 106 6.52 -13.83 14.52
C ASN A 106 6.66 -12.32 14.72
N ILE A 107 6.89 -11.85 15.94
CA ILE A 107 7.13 -10.42 16.21
C ILE A 107 8.59 -10.10 15.94
N ARG A 108 9.50 -10.91 16.50
CA ARG A 108 10.94 -10.70 16.45
C ARG A 108 11.48 -10.64 15.01
N GLU A 109 11.08 -11.58 14.16
CA GLU A 109 11.56 -11.66 12.76
C GLU A 109 11.06 -10.49 11.91
N HIS A 110 10.01 -9.79 12.34
CA HIS A 110 9.55 -8.59 11.65
C HIS A 110 10.40 -7.35 11.96
N PHE A 111 11.05 -7.29 13.12
CA PHE A 111 11.87 -6.13 13.54
C PHE A 111 13.38 -6.43 13.55
N LEU A 112 13.76 -7.66 13.18
CA LEU A 112 15.14 -8.05 12.96
C LEU A 112 15.43 -8.27 11.48
N PRO A 113 16.67 -8.07 11.06
CA PRO A 113 17.07 -8.33 9.69
C PRO A 113 16.98 -9.81 9.29
N PRO A 114 16.74 -10.10 8.00
CA PRO A 114 16.81 -11.47 7.47
C PRO A 114 18.15 -12.12 7.81
N GLY A 115 18.16 -13.36 8.29
CA GLY A 115 19.38 -14.06 8.68
C GLY A 115 19.90 -13.74 10.09
N MET A 116 19.27 -12.82 10.83
CA MET A 116 19.50 -12.61 12.27
C MET A 116 18.25 -12.97 13.08
N PRO A 117 17.96 -14.27 13.30
CA PRO A 117 16.71 -14.68 13.91
C PRO A 117 16.62 -14.42 15.42
N TYR A 118 17.65 -13.89 16.09
CA TYR A 118 17.67 -13.69 17.55
C TYR A 118 18.43 -12.42 17.96
N TYR A 119 17.98 -11.79 19.05
CA TYR A 119 18.71 -10.73 19.75
C TYR A 119 19.97 -11.30 20.40
N ARG A 120 21.14 -11.14 19.75
CA ARG A 120 22.42 -11.66 20.23
C ARG A 120 23.38 -10.54 20.61
N LYS A 121 23.99 -9.89 19.63
CA LYS A 121 24.93 -8.78 19.84
C LYS A 121 24.25 -7.50 19.39
N ALA A 122 24.05 -6.57 20.32
CA ALA A 122 23.48 -5.26 20.02
C ALA A 122 24.49 -4.42 19.22
N SER A 123 24.00 -3.58 18.31
CA SER A 123 24.81 -2.65 17.52
C SER A 123 23.99 -1.43 17.10
N VAL A 124 24.68 -0.33 16.81
CA VAL A 124 24.05 0.91 16.28
C VAL A 124 23.25 0.61 15.02
N SER A 125 23.77 -0.27 14.17
CA SER A 125 23.11 -0.67 12.93
C SER A 125 21.85 -1.51 13.13
N LEU A 126 21.79 -2.33 14.18
CA LEU A 126 20.57 -3.07 14.54
C LEU A 126 19.52 -2.13 15.13
N ASP A 127 19.93 -1.17 15.95
CA ASP A 127 19.02 -0.14 16.46
C ASP A 127 18.47 0.72 15.31
N ALA A 128 19.32 1.08 14.33
CA ALA A 128 18.92 1.78 13.13
C ALA A 128 17.92 0.94 12.30
N TYR A 129 18.19 -0.35 12.11
CA TYR A 129 17.27 -1.26 11.42
C TYR A 129 15.90 -1.31 12.11
N GLY A 130 15.89 -1.52 13.43
CA GLY A 130 14.66 -1.56 14.23
C GLY A 130 13.91 -0.24 14.19
N LEU A 131 14.61 0.90 14.21
CA LEU A 131 14.00 2.22 14.02
C LEU A 131 13.38 2.33 12.62
N GLY A 132 14.05 1.89 11.58
CA GLY A 132 13.52 1.84 10.22
C GLY A 132 12.23 1.04 10.12
N LYS A 133 12.18 -0.17 10.70
CA LYS A 133 10.95 -1.00 10.76
C LYS A 133 9.86 -0.37 11.62
N THR A 134 10.22 0.30 12.71
CA THR A 134 9.27 1.04 13.56
C THR A 134 8.65 2.21 12.80
N VAL A 135 9.45 2.95 12.01
CA VAL A 135 8.94 4.05 11.17
C VAL A 135 8.07 3.52 10.04
N GLN A 136 8.42 2.39 9.41
CA GLN A 136 7.52 1.71 8.46
C GLN A 136 6.18 1.37 9.11
N TYR A 137 6.20 0.81 10.33
CA TYR A 137 4.99 0.52 11.10
C TYR A 137 4.16 1.78 11.37
N LEU A 138 4.80 2.86 11.83
CA LEU A 138 4.13 4.15 12.05
C LEU A 138 3.44 4.66 10.77
N LEU A 139 4.15 4.63 9.64
CA LEU A 139 3.63 5.11 8.37
C LEU A 139 2.50 4.24 7.80
N ALA A 140 2.49 2.95 8.11
CA ALA A 140 1.45 2.01 7.67
C ALA A 140 0.21 2.05 8.56
N MET A 141 0.39 2.21 9.86
CA MET A 141 -0.68 2.08 10.86
C MET A 141 -1.31 3.42 11.26
N THR A 142 -0.77 4.55 10.79
CA THR A 142 -1.30 5.89 11.13
C THR A 142 -1.76 6.66 9.90
N GLU A 143 -2.85 7.39 10.03
CA GLU A 143 -3.27 8.44 9.10
C GLU A 143 -2.86 9.81 9.67
N ALA A 144 -1.80 10.39 9.11
CA ALA A 144 -1.32 11.70 9.55
C ALA A 144 -2.31 12.82 9.16
N ASP A 145 -2.64 13.72 10.09
CA ASP A 145 -3.52 14.87 9.86
C ASP A 145 -2.81 16.21 10.16
N PRO A 146 -2.64 17.12 9.18
CA PRO A 146 -2.88 16.92 7.75
C PRO A 146 -1.87 15.94 7.14
N LYS A 147 -2.24 15.25 6.06
CA LYS A 147 -1.41 14.22 5.42
C LYS A 147 0.05 14.68 5.16
N LEU A 148 0.97 13.73 5.25
CA LEU A 148 2.36 13.93 4.84
C LEU A 148 2.39 14.33 3.36
N ASN A 149 3.10 15.39 3.04
CA ASN A 149 3.32 15.75 1.64
C ASN A 149 4.38 14.85 1.02
N TRP A 150 4.45 14.84 -0.31
CA TRP A 150 5.36 13.95 -1.04
C TRP A 150 6.84 14.10 -0.65
N LYS A 151 7.30 15.32 -0.28
CA LYS A 151 8.69 15.54 0.17
C LYS A 151 8.93 14.94 1.54
N GLU A 152 7.96 15.08 2.44
CA GLU A 152 7.98 14.48 3.78
C GLU A 152 8.01 12.95 3.65
N THR A 153 7.10 12.37 2.86
CA THR A 153 7.05 10.93 2.59
C THR A 153 8.33 10.42 1.93
N GLY A 154 8.82 11.10 0.89
CA GLY A 154 10.04 10.72 0.18
C GLY A 154 11.28 10.75 1.07
N ARG A 155 11.38 11.76 1.95
CA ARG A 155 12.45 11.84 2.95
C ARG A 155 12.39 10.69 3.96
N LEU A 156 11.22 10.39 4.51
CA LEU A 156 11.06 9.26 5.44
C LEU A 156 11.31 7.91 4.77
N ARG A 157 10.98 7.74 3.48
CA ARG A 157 11.34 6.52 2.71
C ARG A 157 12.84 6.38 2.49
N LYS A 158 13.55 7.49 2.19
CA LYS A 158 15.03 7.48 2.11
C LYS A 158 15.64 7.11 3.46
N MET A 159 15.05 7.60 4.55
CA MET A 159 15.45 7.24 5.91
C MET A 159 15.31 5.73 6.16
N THR A 160 14.14 5.15 5.89
CA THR A 160 13.88 3.72 6.14
C THR A 160 14.74 2.85 5.24
N SER A 161 14.89 3.19 3.95
CA SER A 161 15.80 2.47 3.03
C SER A 161 17.23 2.44 3.58
N HIS A 162 17.76 3.57 4.05
CA HIS A 162 19.10 3.64 4.64
C HIS A 162 19.21 2.78 5.92
N CYS A 163 18.18 2.80 6.77
CA CYS A 163 18.10 1.99 7.98
C CYS A 163 18.09 0.48 7.69
N LEU A 164 17.42 0.05 6.62
CA LEU A 164 17.22 -1.36 6.29
C LEU A 164 18.40 -1.97 5.52
N ASN A 165 19.31 -1.15 4.97
CA ASN A 165 20.43 -1.60 4.14
C ASN A 165 21.64 -2.11 4.96
N GLN A 166 21.37 -2.98 5.92
CA GLN A 166 22.34 -3.37 6.95
C GLN A 166 23.46 -4.32 6.47
N PHE A 167 23.30 -4.93 5.29
CA PHE A 167 24.29 -5.81 4.67
C PHE A 167 25.17 -5.10 3.64
N SER A 168 24.95 -3.81 3.41
CA SER A 168 25.80 -3.01 2.53
C SER A 168 27.11 -2.61 3.20
N LYS A 169 28.10 -2.24 2.38
CA LYS A 169 29.34 -1.58 2.84
C LYS A 169 29.09 -0.20 3.47
N LYS A 170 27.87 0.33 3.40
CA LYS A 170 27.42 1.62 3.93
C LYS A 170 26.50 1.45 5.15
N GLN A 171 26.79 0.47 6.01
CA GLN A 171 26.02 0.27 7.24
C GLN A 171 26.13 1.51 8.16
N ILE A 172 25.00 1.95 8.72
CA ILE A 172 24.93 3.10 9.64
C ILE A 172 25.83 2.86 10.85
N GLN A 173 26.80 3.75 11.03
CA GLN A 173 27.73 3.73 12.17
C GLN A 173 27.28 4.71 13.26
N ASN A 174 26.54 5.76 12.89
CA ASN A 174 26.00 6.74 13.80
C ASN A 174 24.53 7.02 13.46
N ILE A 175 23.64 6.86 14.44
CA ILE A 175 22.20 7.06 14.23
C ILE A 175 21.86 8.50 13.81
N SER A 176 22.67 9.50 14.16
CA SER A 176 22.46 10.89 13.72
C SER A 176 22.56 11.08 12.20
N GLU A 177 23.18 10.14 11.48
CA GLU A 177 23.26 10.15 10.01
C GLU A 177 21.88 10.15 9.35
N ILE A 178 20.87 9.56 10.00
CA ILE A 178 19.51 9.49 9.45
C ILE A 178 18.67 10.73 9.75
N ARG A 179 19.09 11.57 10.70
CA ARG A 179 18.36 12.79 11.11
C ARG A 179 18.06 13.74 9.95
N LYS A 180 18.97 13.85 8.99
CA LYS A 180 18.81 14.70 7.79
C LYS A 180 17.58 14.33 6.94
N TYR A 181 17.09 13.11 7.09
CA TYR A 181 15.91 12.61 6.40
C TYR A 181 14.62 12.80 7.21
N ILE A 182 14.67 13.25 8.46
CA ILE A 182 13.46 13.47 9.27
C ILE A 182 12.93 14.88 8.97
N PRO A 183 11.72 15.03 8.40
CA PRO A 183 11.15 16.34 8.16
C PRO A 183 10.88 17.10 9.47
N ILE A 184 11.26 18.38 9.50
CA ILE A 184 10.91 19.28 10.61
C ILE A 184 9.61 19.98 10.21
N TYR A 185 8.55 19.74 10.98
CA TYR A 185 7.28 20.45 10.77
C TYR A 185 7.41 21.91 11.18
N GLN A 186 7.20 22.83 10.24
CA GLN A 186 7.11 24.26 10.51
C GLN A 186 5.65 24.69 10.31
N GLU A 187 5.02 25.19 11.38
CA GLU A 187 3.70 25.81 11.27
C GLU A 187 3.79 27.03 10.35
N LYS A 188 3.07 27.00 9.23
CA LYS A 188 2.92 28.18 8.38
C LYS A 188 2.08 29.19 9.16
N GLN A 189 2.68 30.27 9.65
CA GLN A 189 1.91 31.42 10.09
C GLN A 189 1.05 31.93 8.91
N PRO A 190 -0.22 32.33 9.15
CA PRO A 190 -1.05 32.89 8.10
C PRO A 190 -0.37 34.14 7.55
N ASN A 191 0.05 34.05 6.28
CA ASN A 191 0.86 35.07 5.64
C ASN A 191 -0.04 36.24 5.19
N ILE A 192 -0.46 37.09 6.13
CA ILE A 192 -1.29 38.28 5.87
C ILE A 192 -0.51 39.29 4.99
N ALA A 193 0.83 39.26 5.01
CA ALA A 193 1.68 40.16 4.24
C ALA A 193 1.78 39.82 2.73
N GLY A 194 1.59 38.55 2.34
CA GLY A 194 1.81 38.07 0.96
C GLY A 194 0.73 38.49 -0.05
N LYS A 195 -0.52 38.70 0.40
CA LYS A 195 -1.60 39.18 -0.47
C LYS A 195 -1.43 40.65 -0.86
N SER A 196 -0.76 41.46 -0.03
CA SER A 196 -0.54 42.89 -0.32
C SER A 196 0.46 43.13 -1.46
N ARG A 197 1.52 42.31 -1.58
CA ARG A 197 2.56 42.47 -2.62
C ARG A 197 2.07 42.05 -4.01
N ALA A 198 1.21 41.03 -4.10
CA ALA A 198 0.60 40.64 -5.37
C ALA A 198 -0.39 41.71 -5.87
N ILE A 199 -1.17 42.33 -4.97
CA ILE A 199 -2.08 43.43 -5.32
C ILE A 199 -1.30 44.69 -5.73
N LEU A 200 -0.20 45.01 -5.04
CA LEU A 200 0.69 46.13 -5.40
C LEU A 200 1.42 45.92 -6.75
N ALA A 201 1.82 44.69 -7.07
CA ALA A 201 2.45 44.38 -8.36
C ALA A 201 1.46 44.51 -9.53
N VAL A 202 0.20 44.09 -9.34
CA VAL A 202 -0.87 44.26 -10.35
C VAL A 202 -1.25 45.74 -10.50
N ALA A 203 -1.34 46.49 -9.40
CA ALA A 203 -1.59 47.93 -9.44
C ALA A 203 -0.45 48.71 -10.13
N ALA A 204 0.82 48.33 -9.88
CA ALA A 204 1.96 48.92 -10.56
C ALA A 204 1.97 48.60 -12.07
N LEU A 205 1.59 47.39 -12.47
CA LEU A 205 1.48 47.01 -13.89
C LEU A 205 0.37 47.80 -14.60
N LEU A 206 -0.77 48.03 -13.94
CA LEU A 206 -1.87 48.84 -14.46
C LEU A 206 -1.49 50.33 -14.56
N CYS A 207 -0.69 50.85 -13.63
CA CYS A 207 -0.14 52.21 -13.72
C CYS A 207 0.88 52.37 -14.85
N VAL A 208 1.73 51.36 -15.11
CA VAL A 208 2.69 51.36 -16.22
C VAL A 208 1.97 51.28 -17.57
N LEU A 209 0.89 50.49 -17.67
CA LEU A 209 0.06 50.43 -18.89
C LEU A 209 -0.72 51.73 -19.13
N ALA A 210 -1.23 52.37 -18.06
CA ALA A 210 -1.87 53.69 -18.17
C ALA A 210 -0.89 54.82 -18.53
N ALA A 211 0.38 54.71 -18.12
CA ALA A 211 1.44 55.64 -18.51
C ALA A 211 1.94 55.38 -19.94
N ALA A 212 2.02 54.12 -20.37
CA ALA A 212 2.42 53.72 -21.72
C ALA A 212 1.40 54.15 -22.79
N CYS A 213 0.11 54.23 -22.46
CA CYS A 213 -0.91 54.81 -23.35
C CYS A 213 -0.88 56.35 -23.45
N ARG A 214 -0.05 57.06 -22.67
CA ARG A 214 0.03 58.53 -22.69
C ARG A 214 1.30 59.12 -23.29
N VAL A 215 2.29 58.32 -23.67
CA VAL A 215 3.50 58.80 -24.34
C VAL A 215 3.70 58.05 -25.66
N GLY A 216 2.71 58.14 -26.53
CA GLY A 216 2.97 58.14 -27.95
C GLY A 216 3.33 59.57 -28.34
N ILE A 217 4.58 59.79 -28.75
CA ILE A 217 5.07 60.76 -29.77
C ILE A 217 6.59 60.96 -29.59
N THR A 218 7.33 60.67 -30.67
CA THR A 218 8.72 61.07 -31.02
C THR A 218 9.88 60.52 -30.19
N ALA A 219 11.09 60.28 -30.71
CA ALA A 219 11.68 60.00 -32.02
C ALA A 219 13.18 59.71 -31.75
N SER A 220 13.77 58.80 -32.52
CA SER A 220 15.19 58.78 -32.96
C SER A 220 16.39 58.74 -31.97
N ARG A 221 17.14 57.61 -32.07
CA ARG A 221 18.56 57.48 -32.50
C ARG A 221 19.74 57.69 -31.50
N THR A 222 20.81 56.93 -31.81
CA THR A 222 22.24 56.92 -31.39
C THR A 222 22.59 56.24 -30.05
N GLN A 223 23.30 55.10 -30.02
CA GLN A 223 24.70 54.73 -30.35
C GLN A 223 25.74 54.98 -29.23
N ASP A 224 26.28 53.85 -28.75
CA ASP A 224 27.68 53.47 -28.49
C ASP A 224 28.57 54.09 -27.38
N ALA A 225 29.39 53.16 -26.86
CA ALA A 225 30.72 53.25 -26.21
C ALA A 225 30.72 53.00 -24.68
N ALA A 226 31.38 52.02 -24.04
CA ALA A 226 32.58 51.17 -24.23
C ALA A 226 33.65 51.44 -23.14
N MET A 227 34.15 50.34 -22.53
CA MET A 227 35.44 50.14 -21.82
C MET A 227 35.63 50.79 -20.42
N LYS A 228 36.28 50.20 -19.40
CA LYS A 228 37.14 49.01 -19.30
C LYS A 228 37.42 48.65 -17.80
N SER A 229 37.56 47.35 -17.55
CA SER A 229 38.52 46.62 -16.68
C SER A 229 39.00 47.19 -15.33
N GLU A 230 38.89 46.36 -14.29
CA GLU A 230 40.07 45.89 -13.52
C GLU A 230 39.82 44.51 -12.89
N GLU A 231 40.83 43.66 -12.97
CA GLU A 231 40.87 42.23 -12.69
C GLU A 231 41.97 42.00 -11.65
N ARG A 232 41.69 41.28 -10.56
CA ARG A 232 42.60 40.25 -9.96
C ARG A 232 42.06 39.66 -8.67
N GLY A 233 42.04 38.33 -8.63
CA GLY A 233 41.88 37.56 -7.40
C GLY A 233 41.49 36.11 -7.64
N ASN A 234 42.34 35.36 -8.37
CA ASN A 234 42.17 33.96 -8.72
C ASN A 234 42.26 33.04 -7.48
N GLY A 235 41.35 32.07 -7.41
CA GLY A 235 41.32 30.98 -6.44
C GLY A 235 40.33 29.92 -6.92
N LYS A 236 40.75 29.11 -7.89
CA LYS A 236 39.98 28.00 -8.47
C LYS A 236 40.41 26.68 -7.81
N ILE A 237 39.53 25.68 -7.93
CA ILE A 237 39.70 24.23 -7.68
C ILE A 237 39.30 23.82 -6.25
N SER A 238 38.32 22.97 -5.99
CA SER A 238 37.52 22.04 -6.82
C SER A 238 36.14 21.89 -6.19
N ALA A 239 35.08 22.18 -6.95
CA ALA A 239 33.77 21.62 -6.66
C ALA A 239 33.75 20.26 -7.36
N ASP A 240 33.91 19.19 -6.59
CA ASP A 240 33.59 17.85 -7.06
C ASP A 240 32.08 17.81 -7.32
N ASN A 241 31.72 18.09 -8.57
CA ASN A 241 30.46 17.65 -9.14
C ASN A 241 30.56 16.12 -9.24
N GLU A 242 30.11 15.41 -8.21
CA GLU A 242 29.56 14.08 -8.41
C GLU A 242 28.35 14.27 -9.34
N LYS A 243 28.55 14.01 -10.63
CA LYS A 243 27.46 13.73 -11.55
C LYS A 243 26.83 12.41 -11.09
N GLU A 244 25.88 12.48 -10.15
CA GLU A 244 24.79 11.49 -10.08
C GLU A 244 24.19 11.47 -11.48
N THR A 245 24.24 10.33 -12.14
CA THR A 245 23.90 10.24 -13.56
C THR A 245 22.38 10.34 -13.74
N ASP A 246 21.90 10.97 -14.81
CA ASP A 246 20.46 11.07 -15.11
C ASP A 246 19.76 9.68 -15.13
N ALA A 247 20.52 8.60 -15.35
CA ALA A 247 20.10 7.21 -15.24
C ALA A 247 19.82 6.73 -13.79
N GLU A 248 20.62 7.14 -12.80
CA GLU A 248 20.37 6.80 -11.38
C GLU A 248 19.09 7.46 -10.86
N HIS A 249 18.76 8.66 -11.36
CA HIS A 249 17.48 9.31 -11.07
C HIS A 249 16.29 8.66 -11.79
N LEU A 250 16.51 7.98 -12.92
CA LEU A 250 15.48 7.23 -13.64
C LEU A 250 15.11 5.95 -12.88
N ASP A 251 16.10 5.11 -12.56
CA ASP A 251 15.91 3.84 -11.85
C ASP A 251 15.20 4.04 -10.48
N GLU A 252 15.62 5.04 -9.69
CA GLU A 252 14.98 5.36 -8.40
C GLU A 252 13.51 5.78 -8.55
N ARG A 253 13.19 6.55 -9.59
CA ARG A 253 11.82 7.02 -9.86
C ARG A 253 10.94 5.91 -10.40
N MET A 254 11.48 5.04 -11.24
CA MET A 254 10.76 3.88 -11.77
C MET A 254 10.43 2.89 -10.66
N GLU A 255 11.39 2.51 -9.81
CA GLU A 255 11.12 1.64 -8.65
C GLU A 255 10.07 2.24 -7.70
N LEU A 256 10.12 3.56 -7.48
CA LEU A 256 9.12 4.26 -6.67
C LEU A 256 7.74 4.30 -7.34
N ALA A 257 7.69 4.50 -8.65
CA ALA A 257 6.47 4.47 -9.44
C ALA A 257 5.82 3.08 -9.42
N PHE A 258 6.60 2.01 -9.57
CA PHE A 258 6.10 0.64 -9.43
C PHE A 258 5.52 0.37 -8.05
N ALA A 259 6.18 0.83 -6.98
CA ALA A 259 5.65 0.68 -5.63
C ALA A 259 4.32 1.45 -5.45
N TYR A 260 4.19 2.64 -6.03
CA TYR A 260 2.92 3.38 -5.99
C TYR A 260 1.83 2.71 -6.82
N PHE A 261 2.17 2.16 -7.98
CA PHE A 261 1.22 1.52 -8.89
C PHE A 261 0.73 0.16 -8.35
N LEU A 262 1.66 -0.74 -8.05
CA LEU A 262 1.38 -2.15 -7.76
C LEU A 262 1.01 -2.40 -6.30
N GLU A 263 1.65 -1.69 -5.37
CA GLU A 263 1.55 -2.00 -3.94
C GLU A 263 0.65 -1.03 -3.18
N LEU A 264 0.55 0.22 -3.64
CA LEU A 264 -0.22 1.28 -2.97
C LEU A 264 -1.44 1.75 -3.75
N GLU A 265 -1.57 1.36 -5.02
CA GLU A 265 -2.65 1.75 -5.93
C GLU A 265 -2.91 3.27 -5.94
N ASP A 266 -1.84 4.07 -5.79
CA ASP A 266 -1.87 5.54 -5.75
C ASP A 266 -1.36 6.11 -7.08
N TYR A 267 -2.22 6.05 -8.08
CA TYR A 267 -1.88 6.41 -9.46
C TYR A 267 -1.53 7.89 -9.63
N GLN A 268 -2.11 8.78 -8.82
CA GLN A 268 -1.73 10.20 -8.84
C GLN A 268 -0.27 10.39 -8.39
N LYS A 269 0.20 9.63 -7.40
CA LYS A 269 1.61 9.66 -7.00
C LYS A 269 2.54 9.02 -8.02
N VAL A 270 2.06 8.05 -8.82
CA VAL A 270 2.82 7.55 -9.99
C VAL A 270 3.07 8.70 -10.96
N LEU A 271 2.02 9.44 -11.34
CA LEU A 271 2.13 10.60 -12.23
C LEU A 271 3.09 11.66 -11.68
N ASP A 272 2.93 12.04 -10.41
CA ASP A 272 3.80 13.04 -9.76
C ASP A 272 5.27 12.61 -9.72
N THR A 273 5.52 11.30 -9.55
CA THR A 273 6.86 10.72 -9.47
C THR A 273 7.55 10.71 -10.83
N LEU A 274 6.81 10.37 -11.89
CA LEU A 274 7.31 10.22 -13.25
C LEU A 274 7.37 11.54 -14.02
N LYS A 275 6.58 12.55 -13.64
CA LYS A 275 6.52 13.85 -14.34
C LYS A 275 7.88 14.46 -14.72
N PRO A 276 8.95 14.41 -13.89
CA PRO A 276 10.23 15.02 -14.26
C PRO A 276 11.04 14.24 -15.30
N ILE A 277 10.70 12.97 -15.54
CA ILE A 277 11.42 12.06 -16.45
C ILE A 277 10.55 11.58 -17.62
N GLN A 278 9.26 11.93 -17.62
CA GLN A 278 8.27 11.46 -18.58
C GLN A 278 8.68 11.75 -20.03
N ASP A 279 9.16 12.97 -20.32
CA ASP A 279 9.57 13.36 -21.68
C ASP A 279 10.91 12.78 -22.11
N SER A 280 11.69 12.24 -21.16
CA SER A 280 13.05 11.74 -21.37
C SER A 280 13.15 10.21 -21.44
N SER A 281 12.07 9.49 -21.11
CA SER A 281 12.09 8.04 -20.95
C SER A 281 10.78 7.41 -21.43
N ALA A 282 10.87 6.51 -22.41
CA ALA A 282 9.71 5.87 -23.04
C ALA A 282 8.94 4.96 -22.07
N GLU A 283 9.64 4.26 -21.18
CA GLU A 283 9.08 3.45 -20.11
C GLU A 283 8.35 4.30 -19.06
N ALA A 284 8.90 5.48 -18.72
CA ALA A 284 8.25 6.43 -17.81
C ALA A 284 7.01 7.08 -18.44
N GLU A 285 7.08 7.45 -19.73
CA GLU A 285 5.93 7.94 -20.49
C GLU A 285 4.79 6.91 -20.51
N ALA A 286 5.12 5.66 -20.85
CA ALA A 286 4.15 4.59 -20.96
C ALA A 286 3.53 4.26 -19.60
N LEU A 287 4.33 4.15 -18.54
CA LEU A 287 3.81 3.86 -17.19
C LEU A 287 2.95 5.02 -16.66
N ALA A 288 3.33 6.27 -16.95
CA ALA A 288 2.51 7.43 -16.61
C ALA A 288 1.17 7.42 -17.36
N ALA A 289 1.16 7.06 -18.65
CA ALA A 289 -0.08 6.95 -19.42
C ALA A 289 -1.02 5.87 -18.87
N VAL A 290 -0.47 4.70 -18.51
CA VAL A 290 -1.26 3.64 -17.87
C VAL A 290 -1.78 4.12 -16.51
N ALA A 291 -0.94 4.72 -15.66
CA ALA A 291 -1.38 5.25 -14.38
C ALA A 291 -2.47 6.33 -14.51
N ALA A 292 -2.38 7.20 -15.52
CA ALA A 292 -3.41 8.19 -15.80
C ALA A 292 -4.77 7.53 -16.08
N ALA A 293 -4.78 6.39 -16.78
CA ALA A 293 -6.02 5.66 -17.04
C ALA A 293 -6.71 5.17 -15.75
N PHE A 294 -5.92 4.79 -14.74
CA PHE A 294 -6.46 4.41 -13.43
C PHE A 294 -6.91 5.58 -12.55
N THR A 295 -6.52 6.83 -12.87
CA THR A 295 -7.03 8.01 -12.14
C THR A 295 -8.47 8.38 -12.52
N ASP A 296 -8.90 8.01 -13.73
CA ASP A 296 -10.28 8.17 -14.21
C ASP A 296 -10.67 6.98 -15.10
N PRO A 297 -10.96 5.81 -14.50
CA PRO A 297 -11.27 4.58 -15.23
C PRO A 297 -12.48 4.66 -16.17
N GLU A 298 -13.39 5.61 -15.95
CA GLU A 298 -14.60 5.76 -16.76
C GLU A 298 -14.36 6.66 -17.99
N HIS A 299 -13.38 7.55 -17.95
CA HIS A 299 -13.16 8.57 -18.99
C HIS A 299 -11.71 8.65 -19.51
N PHE A 300 -10.91 7.61 -19.32
CA PHE A 300 -9.55 7.60 -19.84
C PHE A 300 -9.53 7.52 -21.37
N GLY A 301 -9.33 8.67 -22.03
CA GLY A 301 -8.93 8.79 -23.45
C GLY A 301 -9.53 7.79 -24.45
N GLU A 302 -8.76 7.45 -25.48
CA GLU A 302 -9.10 6.41 -26.45
C GLU A 302 -8.46 5.08 -26.02
N LYS A 303 -9.22 3.98 -26.07
CA LYS A 303 -8.73 2.64 -25.67
C LYS A 303 -7.52 2.21 -26.51
N GLU A 304 -7.50 2.55 -27.79
CA GLU A 304 -6.39 2.30 -28.71
C GLU A 304 -5.10 3.00 -28.26
N THR A 305 -5.22 4.20 -27.68
CA THR A 305 -4.07 4.94 -27.14
C THR A 305 -3.50 4.23 -25.90
N LEU A 306 -4.35 3.77 -24.99
CA LEU A 306 -3.89 2.98 -23.83
C LEU A 306 -3.24 1.67 -24.29
N GLN A 307 -3.85 0.97 -25.24
CA GLN A 307 -3.31 -0.27 -25.80
C GLN A 307 -1.90 -0.08 -26.37
N MET A 308 -1.67 1.00 -27.13
CA MET A 308 -0.33 1.33 -27.64
C MET A 308 0.69 1.52 -26.50
N GLN A 309 0.29 2.14 -25.39
CA GLN A 309 1.18 2.35 -24.23
C GLN A 309 1.45 1.04 -23.47
N LEU A 310 0.46 0.13 -23.38
CA LEU A 310 0.64 -1.20 -22.80
C LEU A 310 1.63 -2.04 -23.62
N GLU A 311 1.53 -2.01 -24.94
CA GLU A 311 2.51 -2.66 -25.81
C GLU A 311 3.92 -2.09 -25.65
N LYS A 312 4.06 -0.78 -25.37
CA LYS A 312 5.37 -0.20 -25.05
C LYS A 312 5.91 -0.79 -23.76
N LEU A 313 5.13 -0.80 -22.67
CA LEU A 313 5.56 -1.40 -21.40
C LEU A 313 5.91 -2.89 -21.52
N GLU A 314 5.21 -3.64 -22.37
CA GLU A 314 5.57 -5.02 -22.63
C GLU A 314 6.93 -5.16 -23.32
N ARG A 315 7.21 -4.33 -24.33
CA ARG A 315 8.55 -4.28 -24.96
C ARG A 315 9.62 -3.97 -23.91
N GLU A 316 9.33 -3.10 -22.95
CA GLU A 316 10.23 -2.80 -21.82
C GLU A 316 10.45 -4.00 -20.91
N ALA A 317 9.40 -4.75 -20.58
CA ALA A 317 9.52 -5.99 -19.83
C ALA A 317 10.44 -6.99 -20.53
N ASP A 318 10.31 -7.16 -21.85
CA ASP A 318 11.14 -8.06 -22.64
C ASP A 318 12.60 -7.58 -22.75
N ARG A 319 12.84 -6.26 -22.77
CA ARG A 319 14.20 -5.70 -22.68
C ARG A 319 14.81 -6.00 -21.32
N ALA A 320 14.12 -5.68 -20.23
CA ALA A 320 14.57 -5.93 -18.87
C ALA A 320 14.87 -7.42 -18.62
N GLU A 321 14.07 -8.34 -19.16
CA GLU A 321 14.31 -9.78 -19.06
C GLU A 321 15.58 -10.21 -19.80
N LYS A 322 15.81 -9.71 -21.03
CA LYS A 322 17.05 -9.99 -21.79
C LYS A 322 18.29 -9.46 -21.09
N ASP A 323 18.17 -8.34 -20.39
CA ASP A 323 19.24 -7.73 -19.62
C ASP A 323 19.46 -8.40 -18.24
N GLY A 324 18.72 -9.48 -17.93
CA GLY A 324 18.83 -10.21 -16.67
C GLY A 324 18.19 -9.51 -15.46
N LYS A 325 17.39 -8.46 -15.70
CA LYS A 325 16.67 -7.70 -14.67
C LYS A 325 15.28 -8.29 -14.41
N SER A 326 15.22 -9.55 -13.96
CA SER A 326 13.96 -10.30 -13.82
C SER A 326 12.92 -9.63 -12.89
N LYS A 327 13.36 -8.90 -11.86
CA LYS A 327 12.45 -8.18 -10.95
C LYS A 327 11.74 -7.03 -11.67
N GLU A 328 12.50 -6.24 -12.43
CA GLU A 328 11.99 -5.09 -13.18
C GLU A 328 11.07 -5.55 -14.32
N ALA A 329 11.46 -6.61 -15.04
CA ALA A 329 10.62 -7.25 -16.06
C ALA A 329 9.25 -7.69 -15.48
N LEU A 330 9.25 -8.28 -14.28
CA LEU A 330 8.02 -8.67 -13.60
C LEU A 330 7.16 -7.45 -13.22
N GLN A 331 7.76 -6.36 -12.73
CA GLN A 331 7.04 -5.13 -12.39
C GLN A 331 6.36 -4.52 -13.62
N PHE A 332 7.06 -4.46 -14.76
CA PHE A 332 6.47 -4.05 -16.04
C PHE A 332 5.30 -4.95 -16.43
N ARG A 333 5.48 -6.28 -16.43
CA ARG A 333 4.39 -7.23 -16.77
C ARG A 333 3.17 -7.07 -15.89
N ARG A 334 3.35 -6.90 -14.58
CA ARG A 334 2.24 -6.70 -13.64
C ARG A 334 1.47 -5.41 -13.94
N CYS A 335 2.16 -4.31 -14.21
CA CYS A 335 1.51 -3.04 -14.58
C CYS A 335 0.75 -3.17 -15.91
N THR A 336 1.37 -3.83 -16.89
CA THR A 336 0.75 -4.08 -18.20
C THR A 336 -0.47 -5.00 -18.08
N PHE A 337 -0.38 -6.06 -17.28
CA PHE A 337 -1.49 -6.96 -16.97
C PHE A 337 -2.69 -6.20 -16.39
N GLN A 338 -2.48 -5.37 -15.37
CA GLN A 338 -3.54 -4.54 -14.80
C GLN A 338 -4.14 -3.58 -15.84
N GLY A 339 -3.32 -2.97 -16.69
CA GLY A 339 -3.80 -2.09 -17.75
C GLY A 339 -4.65 -2.81 -18.81
N TYR A 340 -4.33 -4.07 -19.14
CA TYR A 340 -5.18 -4.87 -20.04
C TYR A 340 -6.51 -5.25 -19.40
N LEU A 341 -6.55 -5.50 -18.09
CA LEU A 341 -7.82 -5.67 -17.36
C LEU A 341 -8.68 -4.40 -17.43
N LEU A 342 -8.05 -3.22 -17.29
CA LEU A 342 -8.73 -1.93 -17.35
C LEU A 342 -9.30 -1.61 -18.75
N LEU A 343 -8.63 -2.06 -19.83
CA LEU A 343 -9.09 -1.81 -21.20
C LEU A 343 -10.52 -2.32 -21.44
N ASP A 344 -10.92 -3.39 -20.75
CA ASP A 344 -12.24 -4.01 -20.88
C ASP A 344 -12.62 -4.30 -22.35
N THR A 345 -11.69 -4.88 -23.11
CA THR A 345 -11.91 -5.35 -24.49
C THR A 345 -11.63 -6.85 -24.59
N ARG A 346 -12.19 -7.53 -25.61
CA ARG A 346 -11.92 -8.96 -25.83
C ARG A 346 -10.44 -9.22 -26.11
N ASP A 347 -9.77 -8.36 -26.86
CA ASP A 347 -8.34 -8.54 -27.12
C ASP A 347 -7.50 -8.23 -25.87
N GLY A 348 -7.87 -7.22 -25.08
CA GLY A 348 -7.27 -6.97 -23.77
C GLY A 348 -7.39 -8.16 -22.82
N ALA A 349 -8.55 -8.83 -22.79
CA ALA A 349 -8.75 -10.04 -22.00
C ALA A 349 -7.80 -11.19 -22.41
N LYS A 350 -7.59 -11.40 -23.72
CA LYS A 350 -6.62 -12.41 -24.21
C LYS A 350 -5.19 -12.08 -23.76
N GLU A 351 -4.80 -10.81 -23.89
CA GLU A 351 -3.47 -10.34 -23.48
C GLU A 351 -3.27 -10.41 -21.96
N ALA A 352 -4.30 -10.11 -21.17
CA ALA A 352 -4.28 -10.27 -19.72
C ALA A 352 -4.07 -11.74 -19.33
N ILE A 353 -4.76 -12.70 -19.95
CA ILE A 353 -4.54 -14.13 -19.69
C ILE A 353 -3.10 -14.52 -20.01
N ARG A 354 -2.60 -14.17 -21.20
CA ARG A 354 -1.23 -14.48 -21.64
C ARG A 354 -0.17 -13.90 -20.68
N LEU A 355 -0.31 -12.64 -20.29
CA LEU A 355 0.62 -12.00 -19.36
C LEU A 355 0.49 -12.54 -17.94
N GLY A 356 -0.72 -12.88 -17.51
CA GLY A 356 -0.99 -13.51 -16.22
C GLY A 356 -0.26 -14.84 -16.09
N GLU A 357 -0.37 -15.72 -17.09
CA GLU A 357 0.37 -16.99 -17.16
C GLU A 357 1.89 -16.75 -17.07
N LYS A 358 2.41 -15.80 -17.86
CA LYS A 358 3.83 -15.43 -17.85
C LYS A 358 4.30 -14.85 -16.50
N CYS A 359 3.42 -14.18 -15.75
CA CYS A 359 3.74 -13.71 -14.40
C CYS A 359 3.80 -14.88 -13.41
N LEU A 360 2.85 -15.81 -13.49
CA LEU A 360 2.76 -16.98 -12.59
C LEU A 360 3.91 -17.97 -12.73
N GLU A 361 4.67 -17.93 -13.83
CA GLU A 361 5.93 -18.67 -13.98
C GLU A 361 7.03 -18.21 -12.98
N ASN A 362 6.88 -17.03 -12.37
CA ASN A 362 7.86 -16.49 -11.43
C ASN A 362 7.67 -17.03 -10.00
N GLU A 363 8.59 -17.89 -9.56
CA GLU A 363 8.56 -18.54 -8.23
C GLU A 363 8.64 -17.58 -7.02
N LYS A 364 8.92 -16.28 -7.23
CA LYS A 364 9.08 -15.29 -6.16
C LYS A 364 7.84 -14.43 -5.92
N LEU A 365 6.73 -14.68 -6.61
CA LEU A 365 5.49 -13.95 -6.39
C LEU A 365 4.93 -14.25 -5.00
N GLU A 366 4.45 -13.21 -4.33
CA GLU A 366 3.75 -13.34 -3.06
C GLU A 366 2.36 -13.97 -3.30
N GLU A 367 1.87 -14.73 -2.32
CA GLU A 367 0.60 -15.47 -2.43
C GLU A 367 -0.59 -14.56 -2.76
N GLN A 368 -0.63 -13.37 -2.14
CA GLN A 368 -1.65 -12.36 -2.42
C GLN A 368 -1.60 -11.86 -3.87
N GLU A 369 -0.42 -11.77 -4.46
CA GLU A 369 -0.25 -11.34 -5.85
C GLU A 369 -0.64 -12.45 -6.83
N ILE A 370 -0.26 -13.71 -6.55
CA ILE A 370 -0.70 -14.88 -7.32
C ILE A 370 -2.24 -14.91 -7.40
N LYS A 371 -2.88 -14.66 -6.27
CA LYS A 371 -4.33 -14.60 -6.15
C LYS A 371 -4.94 -13.47 -6.98
N ARG A 372 -4.40 -12.25 -6.89
CA ARG A 372 -4.82 -11.09 -7.71
C ARG A 372 -4.72 -11.38 -9.21
N ILE A 373 -3.60 -11.96 -9.65
CA ILE A 373 -3.40 -12.33 -11.06
C ILE A 373 -4.43 -13.37 -11.49
N ARG A 374 -4.63 -14.44 -10.71
CA ARG A 374 -5.62 -15.49 -11.01
C ARG A 374 -7.05 -14.94 -11.06
N ALA A 375 -7.44 -14.04 -10.15
CA ALA A 375 -8.75 -13.40 -10.16
C ALA A 375 -8.95 -12.55 -11.43
N GLY A 376 -7.95 -11.77 -11.84
CA GLY A 376 -8.00 -11.02 -13.09
C GLY A 376 -8.06 -11.92 -14.34
N MET A 377 -7.37 -13.05 -14.33
CA MET A 377 -7.45 -14.06 -15.40
C MET A 377 -8.84 -14.70 -15.46
N ALA A 378 -9.45 -15.03 -14.32
CA ALA A 378 -10.80 -15.57 -14.26
C ALA A 378 -11.82 -14.59 -14.86
N ALA A 379 -11.75 -13.30 -14.47
CA ALA A 379 -12.58 -12.24 -15.04
C ALA A 379 -12.35 -12.06 -16.56
N SER A 380 -11.11 -12.21 -17.02
CA SER A 380 -10.78 -12.15 -18.45
C SER A 380 -11.38 -13.32 -19.23
N ARG A 381 -11.38 -14.53 -18.65
CA ARG A 381 -12.00 -15.73 -19.25
C ARG A 381 -13.52 -15.61 -19.30
N GLU A 382 -14.13 -15.06 -18.26
CA GLU A 382 -15.56 -14.72 -18.22
C GLU A 382 -15.91 -13.76 -19.37
N LYS A 383 -15.11 -12.70 -19.59
CA LYS A 383 -15.29 -11.76 -20.72
C LYS A 383 -15.17 -12.42 -22.09
N LEU A 384 -14.36 -13.47 -22.20
CA LEU A 384 -14.20 -14.26 -23.42
C LEU A 384 -15.28 -15.33 -23.59
N GLU A 385 -16.21 -15.45 -22.65
CA GLU A 385 -17.25 -16.48 -22.60
C GLU A 385 -16.68 -17.90 -22.42
N GLU A 386 -15.48 -18.00 -21.86
CA GLU A 386 -14.84 -19.27 -21.47
C GLU A 386 -15.31 -19.67 -20.06
N TYR A 387 -16.62 -19.81 -19.89
CA TYR A 387 -17.28 -19.89 -18.58
C TYR A 387 -16.79 -21.03 -17.70
N GLU A 388 -16.60 -22.24 -18.25
CA GLU A 388 -16.10 -23.39 -17.47
C GLU A 388 -14.69 -23.13 -16.92
N ALA A 389 -13.79 -22.60 -17.75
CA ALA A 389 -12.43 -22.27 -17.32
C ALA A 389 -12.40 -21.12 -16.31
N ALA A 390 -13.29 -20.13 -16.44
CA ALA A 390 -13.45 -19.06 -15.47
C ALA A 390 -13.97 -19.59 -14.12
N ALA A 391 -14.98 -20.47 -14.15
CA ALA A 391 -15.53 -21.11 -12.98
C ALA A 391 -14.49 -21.95 -12.22
N ASP A 392 -13.70 -22.75 -12.95
CA ASP A 392 -12.60 -23.54 -12.38
C ASP A 392 -11.56 -22.65 -11.68
N MET A 393 -11.24 -21.49 -12.24
CA MET A 393 -10.32 -20.53 -11.62
C MET A 393 -10.90 -19.92 -10.33
N TYR A 394 -12.16 -19.51 -10.32
CA TYR A 394 -12.81 -19.03 -9.10
C TYR A 394 -12.92 -20.14 -8.04
N ALA A 395 -13.20 -21.38 -8.44
CA ALA A 395 -13.21 -22.52 -7.54
C ALA A 395 -11.84 -22.80 -6.91
N GLN A 396 -10.76 -22.68 -7.67
CA GLN A 396 -9.38 -22.79 -7.15
C GLN A 396 -9.02 -21.62 -6.21
N LEU A 397 -9.50 -20.40 -6.49
CA LEU A 397 -9.25 -19.24 -5.63
C LEU A 397 -9.82 -19.43 -4.22
N LEU A 398 -10.90 -20.22 -4.05
CA LEU A 398 -11.46 -20.56 -2.75
C LEU A 398 -10.48 -21.31 -1.82
N GLU A 399 -9.44 -21.96 -2.34
CA GLU A 399 -8.44 -22.65 -1.49
C GLU A 399 -7.54 -21.66 -0.73
N THR A 400 -7.41 -20.43 -1.24
CA THR A 400 -6.52 -19.38 -0.70
C THR A 400 -7.27 -18.11 -0.29
N ALA A 401 -8.58 -18.06 -0.54
CA ALA A 401 -9.43 -16.95 -0.13
C ALA A 401 -9.61 -16.91 1.39
N GLY A 402 -9.28 -15.77 2.00
CA GLY A 402 -9.20 -15.63 3.46
C GLY A 402 -10.37 -14.86 4.08
N GLU A 403 -10.96 -13.90 3.37
CA GLU A 403 -12.04 -13.05 3.88
C GLU A 403 -13.41 -13.58 3.43
N ASP A 404 -14.40 -13.55 4.33
CA ASP A 404 -15.74 -14.09 4.07
C ASP A 404 -16.41 -13.44 2.84
N GLU A 405 -16.30 -12.12 2.70
CA GLU A 405 -16.90 -11.36 1.59
C GLU A 405 -16.33 -11.81 0.22
N GLU A 406 -15.02 -11.97 0.15
CA GLU A 406 -14.33 -12.42 -1.05
C GLU A 406 -14.65 -13.90 -1.37
N ARG A 407 -14.73 -14.75 -0.35
CA ARG A 407 -15.14 -16.15 -0.52
C ARG A 407 -16.56 -16.23 -1.08
N LEU A 408 -17.48 -15.44 -0.53
CA LEU A 408 -18.86 -15.34 -1.02
C LEU A 408 -18.90 -14.87 -2.48
N GLU A 409 -18.07 -13.90 -2.87
CA GLU A 409 -17.94 -13.47 -4.26
C GLU A 409 -17.50 -14.63 -5.17
N TYR A 410 -16.43 -15.36 -4.82
CA TYR A 410 -15.94 -16.47 -5.63
C TYR A 410 -16.91 -17.64 -5.68
N PHE A 411 -17.58 -17.98 -4.58
CA PHE A 411 -18.66 -18.96 -4.57
C PHE A 411 -19.79 -18.55 -5.54
N GLY A 412 -20.23 -17.29 -5.47
CA GLY A 412 -21.27 -16.76 -6.34
C GLY A 412 -20.88 -16.81 -7.82
N LYS A 413 -19.66 -16.35 -8.16
CA LYS A 413 -19.16 -16.38 -9.54
C LYS A 413 -18.98 -17.79 -10.06
N ALA A 414 -18.36 -18.69 -9.30
CA ALA A 414 -18.17 -20.08 -9.72
C ALA A 414 -19.51 -20.79 -9.96
N ALA A 415 -20.47 -20.67 -9.03
CA ALA A 415 -21.78 -21.30 -9.18
C ALA A 415 -22.55 -20.76 -10.41
N ALA A 416 -22.56 -19.44 -10.61
CA ALA A 416 -23.24 -18.82 -11.75
C ALA A 416 -22.62 -19.25 -13.09
N LEU A 417 -21.29 -19.29 -13.18
CA LEU A 417 -20.58 -19.64 -14.41
C LEU A 417 -20.71 -21.14 -14.75
N TYR A 418 -20.67 -22.03 -13.75
CA TYR A 418 -20.95 -23.45 -13.96
C TYR A 418 -22.39 -23.68 -14.43
N GLU A 419 -23.36 -22.93 -13.90
CA GLU A 419 -24.73 -23.01 -14.38
C GLU A 419 -24.86 -22.54 -15.83
N GLU A 420 -24.27 -21.39 -16.17
CA GLU A 420 -24.31 -20.81 -17.53
C GLU A 420 -23.70 -21.74 -18.58
N CYS A 421 -22.65 -22.50 -18.23
CA CYS A 421 -22.05 -23.49 -19.14
C CYS A 421 -22.72 -24.87 -19.09
N GLY A 422 -23.81 -25.03 -18.34
CA GLY A 422 -24.56 -26.29 -18.25
C GLY A 422 -23.94 -27.36 -17.35
N ARG A 423 -22.92 -27.01 -16.55
CA ARG A 423 -22.31 -27.86 -15.52
C ARG A 423 -23.07 -27.75 -14.19
N GLY A 424 -24.36 -28.08 -14.22
CA GLY A 424 -25.25 -27.99 -13.06
C GLY A 424 -24.79 -28.83 -11.86
N ASP A 425 -24.12 -29.95 -12.13
CA ASP A 425 -23.45 -30.79 -11.14
C ASP A 425 -22.40 -30.01 -10.32
N MET A 426 -21.54 -29.27 -11.01
CA MET A 426 -20.49 -28.46 -10.39
C MET A 426 -21.07 -27.23 -9.69
N ALA A 427 -22.07 -26.58 -10.30
CA ALA A 427 -22.77 -25.44 -9.70
C ALA A 427 -23.40 -25.84 -8.35
N LEU A 428 -24.02 -27.02 -8.31
CA LEU A 428 -24.60 -27.57 -7.09
C LEU A 428 -23.53 -27.90 -6.04
N GLU A 429 -22.43 -28.54 -6.42
CA GLU A 429 -21.32 -28.85 -5.51
C GLU A 429 -20.72 -27.59 -4.86
N ILE A 430 -20.46 -26.56 -5.67
CA ILE A 430 -19.98 -25.26 -5.18
C ILE A 430 -21.00 -24.62 -4.24
N CYS A 431 -22.28 -24.67 -4.57
CA CYS A 431 -23.34 -24.11 -3.73
C CYS A 431 -23.47 -24.84 -2.38
N ILE A 432 -23.37 -26.17 -2.37
CA ILE A 432 -23.37 -26.98 -1.14
C ILE A 432 -22.22 -26.54 -0.23
N ARG A 433 -20.99 -26.49 -0.76
CA ARG A 433 -19.82 -26.02 -0.02
C ARG A 433 -20.02 -24.60 0.54
N ALA A 434 -20.60 -23.71 -0.25
CA ALA A 434 -20.89 -22.34 0.17
C ALA A 434 -21.88 -22.30 1.34
N VAL A 435 -22.96 -23.11 1.31
CA VAL A 435 -23.93 -23.17 2.41
C VAL A 435 -23.36 -23.83 3.66
N GLU A 436 -22.52 -24.85 3.52
CA GLU A 436 -21.82 -25.48 4.65
C GLU A 436 -20.92 -24.49 5.39
N GLU A 437 -20.24 -23.63 4.63
CA GLU A 437 -19.35 -22.61 5.18
C GLU A 437 -20.08 -21.37 5.70
N PHE A 438 -21.15 -20.96 5.02
CA PHE A 438 -21.94 -19.77 5.35
C PHE A 438 -23.42 -20.12 5.62
N PRO A 439 -23.73 -20.90 6.66
CA PRO A 439 -25.09 -21.38 6.93
C PRO A 439 -26.07 -20.27 7.34
N GLN A 440 -25.58 -19.07 7.69
CA GLN A 440 -26.38 -17.89 7.95
C GLN A 440 -26.85 -17.17 6.69
N GLU A 441 -26.20 -17.40 5.54
CA GLU A 441 -26.48 -16.67 4.30
C GLU A 441 -27.69 -17.25 3.57
N ARG A 442 -28.83 -16.56 3.69
CA ARG A 442 -30.12 -16.98 3.08
C ARG A 442 -30.04 -17.09 1.56
N ILE A 443 -29.29 -16.19 0.92
CA ILE A 443 -29.15 -16.16 -0.54
C ILE A 443 -28.56 -17.48 -1.05
N LEU A 444 -27.58 -18.05 -0.34
CA LEU A 444 -26.98 -19.34 -0.71
C LEU A 444 -27.97 -20.50 -0.53
N LYS A 445 -28.77 -20.49 0.54
CA LYS A 445 -29.83 -21.51 0.73
C LYS A 445 -30.88 -21.46 -0.38
N LEU A 446 -31.30 -20.26 -0.77
CA LEU A 446 -32.25 -20.06 -1.86
C LEU A 446 -31.66 -20.51 -3.21
N LEU A 447 -30.40 -20.19 -3.47
CA LEU A 447 -29.67 -20.67 -4.65
C LEU A 447 -29.59 -22.20 -4.66
N HIS A 448 -29.26 -22.83 -3.54
CA HIS A 448 -29.19 -24.28 -3.43
C HIS A 448 -30.56 -24.93 -3.69
N ILE A 449 -31.63 -24.41 -3.11
CA ILE A 449 -33.00 -24.89 -3.38
C ILE A 449 -33.32 -24.80 -4.86
N ARG A 450 -33.00 -23.67 -5.50
CA ARG A 450 -33.24 -23.46 -6.94
C ARG A 450 -32.50 -24.49 -7.77
N LEU A 451 -31.19 -24.65 -7.56
CA LEU A 451 -30.36 -25.60 -8.30
C LEU A 451 -30.84 -27.04 -8.12
N LEU A 452 -31.19 -27.44 -6.88
CA LEU A 452 -31.76 -28.76 -6.60
C LEU A 452 -33.09 -29.00 -7.32
N CYS A 453 -33.98 -28.02 -7.34
CA CYS A 453 -35.30 -28.17 -7.94
C CYS A 453 -35.24 -28.12 -9.47
N GLN A 454 -34.32 -27.34 -10.04
CA GLN A 454 -34.06 -27.22 -11.46
C GLN A 454 -33.49 -28.51 -12.06
N ASP A 455 -32.66 -29.23 -11.32
CA ASP A 455 -32.09 -30.50 -11.78
C ASP A 455 -33.15 -31.63 -11.75
N THR A 456 -33.55 -32.08 -12.94
CA THR A 456 -34.53 -33.16 -13.11
C THR A 456 -34.00 -34.55 -12.72
N SER A 457 -32.69 -34.71 -12.59
CA SER A 457 -32.05 -35.97 -12.18
C SER A 457 -32.11 -36.20 -10.66
N ILE A 458 -32.36 -35.15 -9.89
CA ILE A 458 -32.43 -35.19 -8.43
C ILE A 458 -33.81 -35.65 -7.98
N ASP A 459 -33.84 -36.61 -7.07
CA ASP A 459 -35.06 -37.11 -6.46
C ASP A 459 -35.76 -35.98 -5.68
N ARG A 460 -37.05 -35.77 -5.95
CA ARG A 460 -37.85 -34.72 -5.31
C ARG A 460 -37.92 -34.87 -3.79
N THR A 461 -37.74 -36.08 -3.26
CA THR A 461 -37.61 -36.32 -1.82
C THR A 461 -36.35 -35.69 -1.23
N VAL A 462 -35.24 -35.66 -1.98
CA VAL A 462 -34.01 -34.96 -1.59
C VAL A 462 -34.26 -33.46 -1.57
N CYS A 463 -34.89 -32.90 -2.61
CA CYS A 463 -35.26 -31.48 -2.63
C CYS A 463 -36.12 -31.12 -1.41
N ALA A 464 -37.18 -31.91 -1.15
CA ALA A 464 -38.09 -31.69 -0.03
C ALA A 464 -37.38 -31.76 1.33
N GLN A 465 -36.46 -32.72 1.50
CA GLN A 465 -35.69 -32.88 2.73
C GLN A 465 -34.77 -31.67 2.97
N THR A 466 -34.03 -31.22 1.97
CA THR A 466 -33.16 -30.04 2.09
C THR A 466 -33.95 -28.78 2.45
N ILE A 467 -35.10 -28.55 1.79
CA ILE A 467 -35.97 -27.40 2.10
C ILE A 467 -36.50 -27.51 3.54
N ARG A 468 -36.94 -28.70 3.98
CA ARG A 468 -37.41 -28.93 5.35
C ARG A 468 -36.32 -28.59 6.37
N GLU A 469 -35.08 -29.00 6.12
CA GLU A 469 -33.94 -28.69 6.98
C GLU A 469 -33.68 -27.18 7.06
N TYR A 470 -33.68 -26.47 5.93
CA TYR A 470 -33.46 -25.02 5.92
C TYR A 470 -34.57 -24.25 6.61
N LEU A 471 -35.83 -24.63 6.41
CA LEU A 471 -36.96 -24.01 7.12
C LEU A 471 -36.96 -24.34 8.62
N GLY A 472 -36.43 -25.50 9.01
CA GLY A 472 -36.24 -25.86 10.41
C GLY A 472 -35.16 -25.02 11.10
N GLN A 473 -34.09 -24.69 10.38
CA GLN A 473 -33.00 -23.83 10.87
C GLN A 473 -33.38 -22.35 10.87
N ASP A 474 -34.06 -21.88 9.83
CA ASP A 474 -34.46 -20.48 9.64
C ASP A 474 -35.91 -20.40 9.15
N PRO A 475 -36.89 -20.39 10.07
CA PRO A 475 -38.31 -20.34 9.70
C PRO A 475 -38.69 -19.08 8.90
N ALA A 476 -37.96 -17.97 9.07
CA ALA A 476 -38.23 -16.72 8.35
C ALA A 476 -37.90 -16.80 6.85
N LEU A 477 -37.13 -17.83 6.43
CA LEU A 477 -36.88 -18.08 5.00
C LEU A 477 -38.18 -18.30 4.22
N LYS A 478 -39.19 -18.91 4.86
CA LYS A 478 -40.51 -19.15 4.25
C LYS A 478 -41.20 -17.86 3.81
N ASP A 479 -40.98 -16.77 4.54
CA ASP A 479 -41.65 -15.49 4.32
C ASP A 479 -40.93 -14.62 3.29
N SER A 480 -39.73 -15.02 2.83
CA SER A 480 -38.98 -14.29 1.80
C SER A 480 -39.67 -14.31 0.44
N GLU A 481 -39.60 -13.19 -0.29
CA GLU A 481 -40.20 -13.08 -1.63
C GLU A 481 -39.55 -14.07 -2.62
N GLU A 482 -38.24 -14.30 -2.48
CA GLU A 482 -37.47 -15.23 -3.29
C GLU A 482 -37.94 -16.68 -3.07
N PHE A 483 -38.14 -17.09 -1.81
CA PHE A 483 -38.67 -18.43 -1.54
C PHE A 483 -40.07 -18.61 -2.11
N GLN A 484 -40.95 -17.60 -1.96
CA GLN A 484 -42.30 -17.66 -2.52
C GLN A 484 -42.31 -17.76 -4.05
N LYS A 485 -41.32 -17.17 -4.75
CA LYS A 485 -41.12 -17.36 -6.19
C LYS A 485 -40.76 -18.82 -6.49
N LEU A 486 -39.79 -19.39 -5.76
CA LEU A 486 -39.41 -20.80 -5.90
C LEU A 486 -40.59 -21.74 -5.63
N GLN A 487 -41.47 -21.42 -4.67
CA GLN A 487 -42.67 -22.21 -4.41
C GLN A 487 -43.61 -22.27 -5.61
N LYS A 488 -43.80 -21.14 -6.29
CA LYS A 488 -44.65 -21.09 -7.49
C LYS A 488 -43.99 -21.78 -8.68
N GLU A 489 -42.69 -21.59 -8.85
CA GLU A 489 -41.94 -22.10 -9.99
C GLU A 489 -41.77 -23.63 -9.96
N TYR A 490 -41.45 -24.19 -8.79
CA TYR A 490 -41.16 -25.62 -8.64
C TYR A 490 -42.26 -26.41 -7.90
N GLY A 491 -43.40 -25.77 -7.61
CA GLY A 491 -44.53 -26.42 -6.93
C GLY A 491 -44.25 -26.81 -5.48
N ILE A 492 -43.44 -26.03 -4.75
CA ILE A 492 -43.07 -26.34 -3.37
C ILE A 492 -44.22 -26.02 -2.41
N ARG A 493 -44.76 -27.03 -1.72
CA ARG A 493 -45.81 -26.89 -0.69
C ARG A 493 -45.24 -27.10 0.70
N VAL A 494 -45.65 -26.27 1.66
CA VAL A 494 -45.19 -26.32 3.06
C VAL A 494 -46.40 -26.22 4.01
N GLU A 495 -46.82 -27.35 4.58
CA GLU A 495 -47.96 -27.45 5.50
C GLU A 495 -47.57 -28.26 6.74
N GLY A 496 -47.89 -27.75 7.93
CA GLY A 496 -47.69 -28.50 9.19
C GLY A 496 -46.24 -28.90 9.51
N GLY A 497 -45.24 -28.28 8.88
CA GLY A 497 -43.82 -28.65 9.01
C GLY A 497 -43.34 -29.68 8.00
N GLU A 498 -44.24 -30.19 7.16
CA GLU A 498 -43.91 -31.07 6.04
C GLU A 498 -43.71 -30.25 4.75
N VAL A 499 -42.83 -30.76 3.88
CA VAL A 499 -42.48 -30.14 2.60
C VAL A 499 -42.68 -31.15 1.47
N TRP A 500 -43.30 -30.69 0.37
CA TRP A 500 -43.46 -31.44 -0.87
C TRP A 500 -42.95 -30.59 -2.05
N VAL A 501 -42.35 -31.21 -3.05
CA VAL A 501 -41.78 -30.54 -4.24
C VAL A 501 -42.30 -31.24 -5.50
N GLY A 502 -42.85 -30.47 -6.45
CA GLY A 502 -43.53 -30.99 -7.64
C GLY A 502 -45.05 -31.10 -7.48
N GLU A 503 -45.73 -31.57 -8.53
CA GLU A 503 -47.17 -31.91 -8.48
C GLU A 503 -47.47 -33.16 -7.64
#